data_AF-A0A9D9M891-F1
#
_entry.id   AF-A0A9D9M891-F1
#
_cell.length_a   1.000
_cell.length_b   1.000
_cell.length_c   1.000
_cell.angle_alpha   90.00
_cell.angle_beta   90.00
_cell.angle_gamma   90.00
#
_symmetry.space_group_name_H-M   'P 1'
#
loop_
_entity.id
_entity.type
_entity.pdbx_description
1 polymer ?
#
loop_
_entity_poly.entity_id
_entity_poly.type
_entity_poly.pdbx_seq_one_letter_code
_entity_poly.pdbx_strand_id
1 'polypeptide(L)'
;MDKMYITIGDQTQSIILADNDATRAFVQKLPVSVTLNSSGGFEIWGPLGFSLPTSNQQITAQPGDVVLYNGSNICLFYGSNSWSYTPLGKIEGLSESQLRTFLKAGESNISVTLSLSSGTTVISGVTSNLSQKGEGNIYSLSGQQVSNPSKGIYIKNGSKVVIK
;
A
#
# COMPACT_ATOMS: atom_id res chain seq x y z
N MET A 1 -8.36 16.56 -5.18
CA MET A 1 -7.03 15.97 -5.45
C MET A 1 -7.16 14.48 -5.27
N ASP A 2 -6.74 13.73 -6.28
CA ASP A 2 -6.76 12.27 -6.22
C ASP A 2 -5.72 11.78 -5.21
N LYS A 3 -6.00 10.62 -4.62
CA LYS A 3 -5.15 10.03 -3.59
C LYS A 3 -4.85 8.58 -3.93
N MET A 4 -3.62 8.17 -3.63
CA MET A 4 -3.28 6.78 -3.41
C MET A 4 -2.83 6.60 -1.97
N TYR A 5 -2.63 5.35 -1.56
CA TYR A 5 -2.18 5.00 -0.23
C TYR A 5 -0.91 4.18 -0.31
N ILE A 6 -0.03 4.40 0.66
CA ILE A 6 1.17 3.61 0.88
C ILE A 6 1.04 2.87 2.20
N THR A 7 1.32 1.57 2.19
CA THR A 7 1.34 0.70 3.36
C THR A 7 2.71 0.06 3.52
N ILE A 8 3.28 0.21 4.73
CA ILE A 8 4.52 -0.44 5.15
C ILE A 8 4.25 -1.09 6.50
N GLY A 9 4.32 -2.43 6.55
CA GLY A 9 3.86 -3.18 7.73
C GLY A 9 2.36 -2.98 7.97
N ASP A 10 1.99 -2.51 9.15
CA ASP A 10 0.62 -2.18 9.55
C ASP A 10 0.28 -0.69 9.42
N GLN A 11 1.24 0.15 9.04
CA GLN A 11 1.06 1.59 8.91
C GLN A 11 0.66 1.96 7.48
N THR A 12 -0.37 2.78 7.34
CA THR A 12 -0.83 3.30 6.05
C THR A 12 -0.86 4.83 6.06
N GLN A 13 -0.39 5.45 4.98
CA GLN A 13 -0.44 6.90 4.77
C GLN A 13 -1.01 7.24 3.40
N SER A 14 -1.61 8.43 3.30
CA SER A 14 -2.09 8.94 2.01
C SER A 14 -0.98 9.64 1.24
N ILE A 15 -0.98 9.45 -0.07
CA ILE A 15 -0.18 10.20 -1.03
C ILE A 15 -1.13 11.03 -1.87
N ILE A 16 -0.95 12.35 -1.84
CA ILE A 16 -1.65 13.27 -2.75
C ILE A 16 -0.97 13.19 -4.11
N LEU A 17 -1.74 12.80 -5.11
CA LEU A 17 -1.23 12.55 -6.46
C LEU A 17 -0.94 13.84 -7.21
N ALA A 18 0.18 13.87 -7.93
CA ALA A 18 0.48 14.90 -8.92
C ALA A 18 -0.37 14.66 -10.18
N ASP A 19 -0.85 15.74 -10.81
CA ASP A 19 -1.64 15.66 -12.04
C ASP A 19 -0.73 15.57 -13.27
N ASN A 20 -0.41 14.35 -13.71
CA ASN A 20 0.34 14.08 -14.93
C ASN A 20 0.07 12.66 -15.47
N ASP A 21 0.61 12.37 -16.66
CA ASP A 21 0.39 11.10 -17.35
C ASP A 21 1.02 9.91 -16.61
N ALA A 22 2.13 10.13 -15.91
CA ALA A 22 2.78 9.08 -15.13
C ALA A 22 1.85 8.60 -14.01
N THR A 23 1.24 9.53 -13.28
CA THR A 23 0.31 9.23 -12.20
C THR A 23 -0.98 8.57 -12.71
N ARG A 24 -1.55 9.06 -13.81
CA ARG A 24 -2.71 8.41 -14.45
C ARG A 24 -2.41 6.97 -14.84
N ALA A 25 -1.26 6.73 -15.47
CA ALA A 25 -0.82 5.39 -15.84
C ALA A 25 -0.52 4.52 -14.62
N PHE A 26 0.01 5.12 -13.54
CA PHE A 26 0.33 4.39 -12.32
C PHE A 26 -0.93 3.90 -11.61
N VAL A 27 -1.96 4.77 -11.49
CA VAL A 27 -3.26 4.43 -10.88
C VAL A 27 -3.90 3.21 -11.54
N GLN A 28 -3.79 3.07 -12.87
CA GLN A 28 -4.33 1.92 -13.61
C GLN A 28 -3.61 0.60 -13.31
N LYS A 29 -2.43 0.65 -12.70
CA LYS A 29 -1.63 -0.53 -12.33
C LYS A 29 -1.78 -0.91 -10.85
N LEU A 30 -2.41 -0.07 -10.03
CA LEU A 30 -2.59 -0.35 -8.61
C LEU A 30 -3.65 -1.46 -8.38
N PRO A 31 -3.50 -2.28 -7.33
CA PRO A 31 -2.44 -2.23 -6.31
C PRO A 31 -1.12 -2.83 -6.79
N VAL A 32 -0.01 -2.32 -6.25
CA VAL A 32 1.35 -2.80 -6.53
C VAL A 32 2.11 -3.00 -5.23
N SER A 33 2.85 -4.10 -5.11
CA SER A 33 3.79 -4.33 -4.02
C SER A 33 5.22 -4.38 -4.56
N VAL A 34 6.12 -3.65 -3.91
CA VAL A 34 7.54 -3.52 -4.29
C VAL A 34 8.42 -3.69 -3.06
N THR A 35 9.65 -4.13 -3.30
CA THR A 35 10.70 -4.17 -2.27
C THR A 35 11.66 -3.02 -2.51
N LEU A 36 11.74 -2.10 -1.55
CA LEU A 36 12.59 -0.91 -1.62
C LEU A 36 13.74 -0.99 -0.61
N ASN A 37 14.76 -0.17 -0.83
CA ASN A 37 15.91 -0.08 0.07
C ASN A 37 16.19 1.38 0.41
N SER A 38 16.57 1.63 1.66
CA SER A 38 17.09 2.93 2.06
C SER A 38 18.45 3.18 1.42
N SER A 39 18.63 4.39 0.87
CA SER A 39 19.86 4.79 0.18
C SER A 39 20.12 6.28 0.36
N GLY A 40 21.39 6.68 0.23
CA GLY A 40 21.82 8.08 0.17
C GLY A 40 21.58 8.91 1.46
N GLY A 41 20.91 8.36 2.46
CA GLY A 41 20.52 9.08 3.67
C GLY A 41 19.27 9.95 3.51
N PHE A 42 18.55 9.85 2.39
CA PHE A 42 17.41 10.74 2.07
C PHE A 42 16.20 10.05 1.43
N GLU A 43 16.30 8.80 0.97
CA GLU A 43 15.17 8.11 0.33
C GLU A 43 15.15 6.61 0.60
N ILE A 44 13.97 6.00 0.41
CA ILE A 44 13.87 4.60 0.02
C ILE A 44 13.53 4.53 -1.46
N TRP A 45 14.15 3.60 -2.19
CA TRP A 45 13.92 3.49 -3.63
C TRP A 45 14.10 2.06 -4.15
N GLY A 46 13.61 1.83 -5.37
CA GLY A 46 13.72 0.54 -6.04
C GLY A 46 12.81 0.44 -7.26
N PRO A 47 12.89 -0.69 -8.00
CA PRO A 47 12.15 -0.89 -9.23
C PRO A 47 10.65 -1.13 -8.97
N LEU A 48 9.80 -0.57 -9.83
CA LEU A 48 8.36 -0.87 -9.89
C LEU A 48 8.05 -2.21 -10.55
N GLY A 49 9.00 -2.76 -11.31
CA GLY A 49 8.79 -3.95 -12.15
C GLY A 49 8.12 -3.65 -13.51
N PHE A 50 7.79 -2.38 -13.77
CA PHE A 50 7.28 -1.89 -15.05
C PHE A 50 7.70 -0.43 -15.27
N SER A 51 7.55 0.05 -16.50
CA SER A 51 7.77 1.45 -16.84
C SER A 51 6.49 2.27 -16.83
N LEU A 52 6.62 3.56 -16.55
CA LEU A 52 5.60 4.57 -16.67
C LEU A 52 6.05 5.66 -17.66
N PRO A 53 5.10 6.43 -18.24
CA PRO A 53 5.43 7.67 -18.94
C PRO A 53 6.27 8.59 -18.05
N THR A 54 7.21 9.33 -18.65
CA THR A 54 8.04 10.29 -17.92
C THR A 54 7.74 11.72 -18.36
N SER A 55 7.70 12.62 -17.39
CA SER A 55 7.66 14.06 -17.57
C SER A 55 8.70 14.66 -16.64
N ASN A 56 9.97 14.33 -16.89
CA ASN A 56 11.07 14.65 -15.98
C ASN A 56 11.28 16.16 -15.88
N GLN A 57 11.47 16.63 -14.66
CA GLN A 57 11.75 18.03 -14.32
C GLN A 57 12.91 18.06 -13.34
N GLN A 58 13.75 19.10 -13.46
CA GLN A 58 14.76 19.37 -12.45
C GLN A 58 14.04 19.86 -11.18
N ILE A 59 14.05 19.05 -10.13
CA ILE A 59 13.38 19.36 -8.87
C ILE A 59 14.31 19.07 -7.69
N THR A 60 14.13 19.82 -6.61
CA THR A 60 14.68 19.48 -5.30
C THR A 60 13.60 18.77 -4.50
N ALA A 61 13.64 17.44 -4.50
CA ALA A 61 12.73 16.64 -3.69
C ALA A 61 12.89 16.98 -2.20
N GLN A 62 11.77 17.08 -1.51
CA GLN A 62 11.65 17.37 -0.08
C GLN A 62 11.12 16.15 0.66
N PRO A 63 11.26 16.09 2.00
CA PRO A 63 10.59 15.08 2.80
C PRO A 63 9.10 14.98 2.46
N GLY A 64 8.66 13.75 2.16
CA GLY A 64 7.31 13.38 1.78
C GLY A 64 7.14 13.22 0.27
N ASP A 65 8.04 13.75 -0.54
CA ASP A 65 7.89 13.67 -1.99
C ASP A 65 8.06 12.23 -2.50
N VAL A 66 7.18 11.85 -3.43
CA VAL A 66 7.17 10.57 -4.13
C VAL A 66 7.37 10.85 -5.61
N VAL A 67 8.42 10.27 -6.17
CA VAL A 67 8.84 10.57 -7.54
C VAL A 67 9.22 9.29 -8.29
N LEU A 68 9.20 9.39 -9.60
CA LEU A 68 9.69 8.37 -10.51
C LEU A 68 11.07 8.77 -11.04
N TYR A 69 12.03 7.87 -10.89
CA TYR A 69 13.38 7.97 -11.42
C TYR A 69 13.59 6.99 -12.57
N ASN A 70 14.16 7.50 -13.67
CA ASN A 70 14.47 6.74 -14.88
C ASN A 70 13.28 5.93 -15.45
N GLY A 71 12.05 6.42 -15.26
CA GLY A 71 10.83 5.82 -15.81
C GLY A 71 10.32 4.53 -15.15
N SER A 72 11.11 3.90 -14.26
CA SER A 72 10.78 2.58 -13.72
C SER A 72 11.15 2.38 -12.24
N ASN A 73 11.82 3.35 -11.61
CA ASN A 73 12.17 3.27 -10.19
C ASN A 73 11.34 4.28 -9.41
N ILE A 74 10.72 3.85 -8.32
CA ILE A 74 10.03 4.76 -7.41
C ILE A 74 10.99 5.18 -6.29
N CYS A 75 10.98 6.46 -5.95
CA CYS A 75 11.74 7.05 -4.86
C CYS A 75 10.78 7.74 -3.88
N LEU A 76 10.96 7.50 -2.58
CA LEU A 76 10.18 8.12 -1.50
C LEU A 76 11.12 8.81 -0.53
N PHE A 77 11.00 10.13 -0.44
CA PHE A 77 11.97 10.98 0.23
C PHE A 77 11.64 11.20 1.70
N TYR A 78 12.62 10.99 2.59
CA TYR A 78 12.63 11.46 3.98
C TYR A 78 13.77 12.45 4.27
N GLY A 79 14.57 12.78 3.25
CA GLY A 79 15.53 13.89 3.22
C GLY A 79 15.34 14.69 1.93
N SER A 80 16.36 15.44 1.52
CA SER A 80 16.33 16.23 0.28
C SER A 80 17.39 15.79 -0.73
N ASN A 81 17.05 15.82 -2.01
CA ASN A 81 18.00 15.67 -3.11
C ASN A 81 17.53 16.43 -4.35
N SER A 82 18.48 16.90 -5.18
CA SER A 82 18.16 17.56 -6.45
C SER A 82 18.54 16.70 -7.64
N TRP A 83 17.57 16.39 -8.50
CA TRP A 83 17.81 15.64 -9.73
C TRP A 83 16.69 15.87 -10.75
N SER A 84 16.80 15.21 -11.90
CA SER A 84 15.74 15.13 -12.91
C SER A 84 14.79 13.97 -12.59
N TYR A 85 13.59 14.30 -12.12
CA TYR A 85 12.58 13.33 -11.68
C TYR A 85 11.22 13.63 -12.31
N THR A 86 10.36 12.61 -12.43
CA THR A 86 8.93 12.80 -12.71
C THR A 86 8.14 12.79 -11.38
N PRO A 87 7.45 13.88 -10.99
CA PRO A 87 6.65 13.88 -9.75
C PRO A 87 5.50 12.87 -9.81
N LEU A 88 5.28 12.10 -8.75
CA LEU A 88 4.12 11.20 -8.63
C LEU A 88 3.15 11.67 -7.54
N GLY A 89 3.66 12.25 -6.47
CA GLY A 89 2.83 12.78 -5.39
C GLY A 89 3.60 13.14 -4.14
N LYS A 90 2.88 13.34 -3.04
CA LYS A 90 3.45 13.68 -1.73
C LYS A 90 2.71 12.99 -0.59
N ILE A 91 3.46 12.35 0.31
CA ILE A 91 2.98 11.87 1.61
C ILE A 91 2.73 13.08 2.50
N GLU A 92 1.50 13.22 3.00
CA GLU A 92 1.11 14.29 3.92
C GLU A 92 0.85 13.75 5.34
N GLY A 93 0.83 14.65 6.32
CA GLY A 93 0.43 14.32 7.69
C GLY A 93 1.53 13.76 8.60
N LEU A 94 2.77 13.65 8.11
CA LEU A 94 3.94 13.26 8.90
C LEU A 94 4.99 14.37 8.94
N SER A 95 5.56 14.62 10.12
CA SER A 95 6.83 15.36 10.25
C SER A 95 8.00 14.58 9.65
N GLU A 96 9.13 15.23 9.38
CA GLU A 96 10.32 14.54 8.84
C GLU A 96 10.76 13.37 9.74
N SER A 97 10.78 13.54 11.06
CA SER A 97 11.16 12.46 11.97
C SER A 97 10.19 11.29 11.90
N GLN A 98 8.88 11.55 11.81
CA GLN A 98 7.89 10.50 11.66
C GLN A 98 8.00 9.82 10.30
N LEU A 99 8.34 10.57 9.25
CA LEU A 99 8.53 10.05 7.91
C LEU A 99 9.76 9.14 7.83
N ARG A 100 10.87 9.49 8.50
CA ARG A 100 12.05 8.61 8.64
C ARG A 100 11.69 7.29 9.28
N THR A 101 10.87 7.30 10.33
CA THR A 101 10.38 6.08 10.98
C THR A 101 9.46 5.29 10.05
N PHE A 102 8.46 5.94 9.44
CA PHE A 102 7.48 5.31 8.56
C PHE A 102 8.13 4.64 7.33
N LEU A 103 9.06 5.35 6.68
CA LEU A 103 9.83 4.86 5.55
C LEU A 103 11.02 3.97 5.95
N LYS A 104 11.18 3.63 7.24
CA LYS A 104 12.23 2.73 7.74
C LYS A 104 13.63 3.16 7.29
N ALA A 105 13.96 4.43 7.48
CA ALA A 105 15.24 5.00 7.09
C ALA A 105 16.42 4.20 7.69
N GLY A 106 17.38 3.81 6.83
CA GLY A 106 18.52 2.97 7.20
C GLY A 106 18.28 1.46 7.04
N GLU A 107 17.06 1.01 6.74
CA GLU A 107 16.76 -0.41 6.51
C GLU A 107 16.78 -0.79 5.02
N SER A 108 16.86 -2.10 4.77
CA SER A 108 16.82 -2.73 3.44
C SER A 108 15.68 -3.74 3.36
N ASN A 109 15.31 -4.17 2.16
CA ASN A 109 14.23 -5.13 1.92
C ASN A 109 12.87 -4.71 2.49
N ILE A 110 12.54 -3.42 2.36
CA ILE A 110 11.31 -2.83 2.86
C ILE A 110 10.17 -3.18 1.90
N SER A 111 9.22 -4.00 2.34
CA SER A 111 8.01 -4.30 1.58
C SER A 111 7.02 -3.13 1.65
N VAL A 112 6.71 -2.56 0.49
CA VAL A 112 5.81 -1.41 0.34
C VAL A 112 4.67 -1.81 -0.58
N THR A 113 3.43 -1.53 -0.15
CA THR A 113 2.25 -1.69 -1.00
C THR A 113 1.63 -0.34 -1.30
N LEU A 114 1.32 -0.10 -2.57
CA LEU A 114 0.62 1.09 -3.05
C LEU A 114 -0.77 0.67 -3.55
N SER A 115 -1.80 1.43 -3.19
CA SER A 115 -3.20 1.07 -3.49
C SER A 115 -4.11 2.30 -3.61
N LEU A 116 -5.33 2.10 -4.11
CA LEU A 116 -6.36 3.14 -4.17
C LEU A 116 -7.23 3.22 -2.90
N SER A 117 -7.10 2.25 -2.00
CA SER A 117 -7.87 2.16 -0.76
C SER A 117 -6.95 2.08 0.45
N SER A 118 -7.26 2.86 1.49
CA SER A 118 -6.53 2.89 2.76
C SER A 118 -6.64 1.60 3.58
N GLY A 119 -7.45 0.63 3.13
CA GLY A 119 -7.66 -0.63 3.81
C GLY A 119 -6.62 -1.67 3.41
N THR A 120 -5.94 -2.24 4.39
CA THR A 120 -5.41 -3.60 4.28
C THR A 120 -6.61 -4.50 3.99
N THR A 121 -6.82 -4.91 2.74
CA THR A 121 -7.90 -5.84 2.42
C THR A 121 -7.53 -7.19 3.05
N VAL A 122 -7.95 -7.42 4.30
CA VAL A 122 -7.75 -8.71 5.00
C VAL A 122 -8.54 -9.83 4.30
N ILE A 123 -9.40 -9.48 3.34
CA ILE A 123 -10.24 -10.41 2.58
C ILE A 123 -10.19 -10.04 1.09
N SER A 124 -9.25 -10.62 0.34
CA SER A 124 -9.03 -10.36 -1.09
C SER A 124 -10.07 -10.98 -2.03
N GLY A 125 -11.17 -11.51 -1.50
CA GLY A 125 -12.25 -12.11 -2.31
C GLY A 125 -13.40 -12.58 -1.43
N VAL A 126 -14.57 -11.99 -1.62
CA VAL A 126 -15.84 -12.49 -1.07
C VAL A 126 -16.69 -12.94 -2.24
N THR A 127 -16.85 -14.24 -2.42
CA THR A 127 -17.84 -14.80 -3.35
C THR A 127 -19.09 -15.13 -2.54
N SER A 128 -20.19 -14.42 -2.80
CA SER A 128 -21.47 -14.72 -2.16
C SER A 128 -22.15 -15.87 -2.90
N ASN A 129 -22.06 -17.08 -2.35
CA ASN A 129 -23.02 -18.13 -2.67
C ASN A 129 -24.22 -17.93 -1.74
N LEU A 130 -25.13 -17.03 -2.10
CA LEU A 130 -26.46 -16.95 -1.48
C LEU A 130 -27.30 -18.16 -1.92
N SER A 131 -26.85 -19.36 -1.57
CA SER A 131 -27.76 -20.47 -1.34
C SER A 131 -28.48 -20.14 -0.04
N GLN A 132 -29.81 -20.24 -0.08
CA GLN A 132 -30.77 -19.79 0.94
C GLN A 132 -30.25 -19.90 2.37
N LYS A 133 -30.62 -18.92 3.22
CA LYS A 133 -30.44 -18.94 4.69
C LYS A 133 -30.88 -20.30 5.27
N GLY A 134 -29.99 -21.28 5.23
CA GLY A 134 -30.09 -22.52 5.98
C GLY A 134 -29.79 -22.17 7.42
N GLU A 135 -30.71 -22.50 8.31
CA GLU A 135 -30.56 -22.26 9.74
C GLU A 135 -29.23 -22.84 10.25
N GLY A 136 -28.31 -21.96 10.65
CA GLY A 136 -27.25 -22.34 11.60
C GLY A 136 -25.94 -22.87 11.02
N ASN A 137 -25.62 -22.65 9.75
CA ASN A 137 -24.28 -23.02 9.23
C ASN A 137 -23.17 -22.26 9.98
N ILE A 138 -22.19 -23.02 10.49
CA ILE A 138 -20.98 -22.54 11.17
C ILE A 138 -19.79 -22.86 10.28
N TYR A 139 -18.88 -21.91 10.11
CA TYR A 139 -17.65 -22.07 9.34
C TYR A 139 -16.43 -21.76 10.21
N SER A 140 -15.33 -22.49 10.00
CA SER A 140 -14.02 -22.15 10.53
C SER A 140 -13.52 -20.82 9.93
N LEU A 141 -12.45 -20.25 10.50
CA LEU A 141 -11.78 -19.08 9.92
C LEU A 141 -11.09 -19.36 8.57
N SER A 142 -10.90 -20.64 8.22
CA SER A 142 -10.45 -21.07 6.89
C SER A 142 -11.60 -21.27 5.89
N GLY A 143 -12.85 -20.96 6.28
CA GLY A 143 -14.04 -21.07 5.41
C GLY A 143 -14.58 -22.49 5.25
N GLN A 144 -14.10 -23.47 6.03
CA GLN A 144 -14.62 -24.84 6.03
C GLN A 144 -15.89 -24.91 6.87
N GLN A 145 -16.94 -25.55 6.37
CA GLN A 145 -18.17 -25.77 7.15
C GLN A 145 -17.88 -26.74 8.31
N VAL A 146 -18.37 -26.41 9.50
CA VAL A 146 -18.17 -27.17 10.74
C VAL A 146 -19.53 -27.49 11.35
N SER A 147 -19.84 -28.77 11.50
CA SER A 147 -21.08 -29.24 12.12
C SER A 147 -21.02 -29.29 13.65
N ASN A 148 -19.87 -29.67 14.22
CA ASN A 148 -19.64 -29.80 15.66
C ASN A 148 -18.40 -28.99 16.09
N PRO A 149 -18.51 -27.66 16.24
CA PRO A 149 -17.38 -26.83 16.58
C PRO A 149 -16.90 -27.08 18.02
N SER A 150 -15.59 -27.25 18.18
CA SER A 150 -14.92 -27.15 19.49
C SER A 150 -14.91 -25.69 19.98
N LYS A 151 -14.51 -25.46 21.24
CA LYS A 151 -14.35 -24.10 21.79
C LYS A 151 -13.41 -23.28 20.90
N GLY A 152 -13.83 -22.10 20.49
CA GLY A 152 -13.05 -21.29 19.54
C GLY A 152 -13.85 -20.22 18.82
N ILE A 153 -13.24 -19.65 17.79
CA ILE A 153 -13.78 -18.56 16.98
C ILE A 153 -14.27 -19.10 15.63
N TYR A 154 -15.50 -18.75 15.25
CA TYR A 154 -16.15 -19.21 14.02
C TYR A 154 -16.93 -18.10 13.33
N ILE A 155 -17.34 -18.32 12.08
CA ILE A 155 -18.34 -17.52 11.37
C ILE A 155 -19.67 -18.28 11.41
N LYS A 156 -20.70 -17.72 12.05
CA LYS A 156 -22.06 -18.26 12.08
C LYS A 156 -23.01 -17.24 11.47
N ASN A 157 -23.74 -17.62 10.42
CA ASN A 157 -24.66 -16.72 9.71
C ASN A 157 -24.01 -15.39 9.30
N GLY A 158 -22.75 -15.43 8.82
CA GLY A 158 -21.99 -14.24 8.41
C GLY A 158 -21.42 -13.41 9.56
N SER A 159 -21.67 -13.77 10.82
CA SER A 159 -21.14 -13.06 11.99
C SER A 159 -20.04 -13.87 12.66
N LYS A 160 -18.96 -13.21 13.11
CA LYS A 160 -17.93 -13.84 13.94
C LYS A 160 -18.49 -14.10 15.34
N VAL A 161 -18.38 -15.34 15.81
CA VAL A 161 -18.88 -15.78 17.13
C VAL A 161 -17.78 -16.53 17.90
N VAL A 162 -17.86 -16.47 19.22
CA VAL A 162 -17.04 -17.30 20.12
C VAL A 162 -17.92 -18.40 20.69
N ILE A 163 -17.53 -19.65 20.46
CA ILE A 163 -18.16 -20.83 21.07
C ILE A 163 -17.35 -21.18 22.30
N LYS A 164 -18.01 -21.19 23.47
CA LYS A 164 -17.40 -21.38 24.79
C LYS A 164 -17.56 -22.79 25.33
#